data_AF-A0A7C6ZZ77-F1
#
_entry.id   AF-A0A7C6ZZ77-F1
#
_cell.length_a   1.000
_cell.length_b   1.000
_cell.length_c   1.000
_cell.angle_alpha   90.00
_cell.angle_beta   90.00
_cell.angle_gamma   90.00
#
_symmetry.space_group_name_H-M   'P 1'
#
loop_
_entity.id
_entity.type
_entity.pdbx_description
1 polymer ?
#
loop_
_entity_poly.entity_id
_entity_poly.type
_entity_poly.pdbx_seq_one_letter_code
_entity_poly.pdbx_strand_id
1 'polypeptide(L)' 'MKLINVGFGNMVSANKIVAIVSPESAPIKRIIQEGRERGVLIDATYG' A
#
# COMPACT_ATOMS: atom_id res chain seq x y z
N MET A 1 2.58 -11.93 -16.73
CA MET A 1 2.39 -11.22 -15.45
C MET A 1 2.20 -9.74 -15.76
N LYS A 2 1.13 -9.08 -15.29
CA LYS A 2 0.92 -7.64 -15.49
C LYS A 2 1.40 -6.88 -14.26
N LEU A 3 2.35 -5.98 -14.43
CA LEU A 3 2.85 -5.09 -13.38
C LEU A 3 2.19 -3.71 -13.49
N ILE A 4 1.97 -3.06 -12.35
CA ILE A 4 1.46 -1.70 -12.25
C ILE A 4 2.51 -0.86 -11.52
N ASN A 5 2.86 0.27 -12.12
CA ASN A 5 3.75 1.26 -11.53
C ASN A 5 2.98 2.05 -10.45
N VAL A 6 3.55 2.14 -9.25
CA VAL A 6 2.96 2.85 -8.09
C VAL A 6 3.81 4.05 -7.63
N GLY A 7 4.75 4.51 -8.47
CA GLY A 7 5.63 5.65 -8.23
C GLY A 7 7.06 5.23 -7.87
N PHE A 8 8.02 6.14 -8.09
CA PHE A 8 9.44 5.98 -7.69
C PHE A 8 10.11 4.65 -8.15
N GLY A 9 9.72 4.12 -9.31
CA GLY A 9 10.26 2.85 -9.82
C GLY A 9 9.69 1.60 -9.15
N ASN A 10 8.78 1.77 -8.17
CA ASN A 10 8.09 0.66 -7.52
C ASN A 10 7.03 0.05 -8.45
N MET A 11 6.97 -1.28 -8.45
CA MET A 11 6.04 -2.06 -9.27
C MET A 11 5.35 -3.12 -8.43
N VAL A 12 4.03 -3.25 -8.61
CA VAL A 12 3.22 -4.28 -7.95
C VAL A 12 2.55 -5.18 -8.98
N SER A 13 2.40 -6.46 -8.65
CA SER A 13 1.68 -7.40 -9.51
C SER A 13 0.19 -7.10 -9.48
N ALA A 14 -0.42 -6.81 -10.63
CA ALA A 14 -1.81 -6.35 -10.71
C ALA A 14 -2.79 -7.35 -10.07
N ASN A 15 -2.54 -8.64 -10.20
CA ASN A 15 -3.34 -9.72 -9.61
C ASN A 15 -3.21 -9.85 -8.08
N LYS A 16 -2.30 -9.11 -7.43
CA LYS A 16 -2.15 -9.07 -5.97
C LYS A 16 -2.80 -7.83 -5.33
N ILE A 17 -3.35 -6.91 -6.13
CA ILE A 17 -4.07 -5.74 -5.62
C ILE A 17 -5.48 -6.19 -5.24
N VAL A 18 -5.83 -6.07 -3.96
CA VAL A 18 -7.17 -6.42 -3.46
C VAL A 18 -8.09 -5.19 -3.40
N ALA A 19 -7.53 -4.02 -3.08
CA ALA A 19 -8.27 -2.76 -3.00
C ALA A 19 -7.36 -1.56 -3.28
N ILE A 20 -7.96 -0.47 -3.76
CA ILE A 20 -7.37 0.87 -3.84
C ILE A 20 -8.25 1.77 -2.98
N VAL A 21 -7.66 2.42 -1.98
CA VAL A 21 -8.40 3.17 -0.95
C VAL A 21 -7.79 4.55 -0.76
N SER A 22 -8.60 5.52 -0.33
CA SER A 22 -8.09 6.83 0.06
C SER A 22 -7.38 6.75 1.42
N PRO A 23 -6.11 7.19 1.53
CA PRO A 23 -5.35 7.12 2.78
C PRO A 23 -5.89 8.08 3.84
N GLU A 24 -6.73 9.05 3.47
CA GLU A 24 -7.15 10.12 4.38
C GLU A 24 -8.26 9.72 5.35
N SER A 25 -8.97 8.62 5.10
CA SER A 25 -10.07 8.18 5.96
C SER A 25 -9.56 7.59 7.28
N ALA A 26 -10.28 7.85 8.38
CA ALA A 26 -9.91 7.34 9.70
C ALA A 26 -9.74 5.81 9.78
N PRO A 27 -10.58 4.98 9.13
CA PRO A 27 -10.37 3.53 9.10
C PRO A 27 -9.06 3.12 8.41
N ILE A 28 -8.70 3.78 7.31
CA ILE A 28 -7.47 3.46 6.58
C ILE A 28 -6.24 3.90 7.37
N LYS A 29 -6.26 5.09 8.00
CA LYS A 29 -5.18 5.52 8.91
C LYS A 29 -4.96 4.52 10.04
N ARG A 30 -6.05 3.96 10.60
CA ARG A 30 -5.97 2.91 11.62
C ARG A 30 -5.34 1.62 11.09
N ILE A 31 -5.74 1.14 9.92
CA ILE A 31 -5.18 -0.07 9.30
C ILE A 31 -3.67 0.10 9.01
N ILE A 32 -3.25 1.26 8.51
CA ILE A 32 -1.84 1.57 8.27
C ILE A 32 -1.06 1.53 9.58
N GLN A 33 -1.57 2.16 10.64
CA GLN A 33 -0.95 2.17 11.96
C GLN A 33 -0.81 0.76 12.55
N GLU A 34 -1.88 -0.03 12.54
CA GLU A 34 -1.86 -1.43 13.00
C GLU A 34 -0.88 -2.29 12.19
N GLY A 35 -0.82 -2.10 10.87
CA GLY A 35 0.13 -2.78 10.00
C GLY A 35 1.59 -2.44 10.35
N ARG A 36 1.85 -1.18 10.70
CA ARG A 36 3.17 -0.70 11.14
C ARG A 36 3.55 -1.31 12.48
N GLU A 37 2.66 -1.31 13.46
CA GLU A 37 2.88 -1.90 14.80
C GLU A 37 3.15 -3.41 14.72
N ARG A 38 2.48 -4.09 13.80
CA ARG A 38 2.68 -5.53 13.55
C ARG A 38 3.91 -5.85 12.70
N GLY A 39 4.61 -4.84 12.17
CA GLY A 39 5.75 -5.04 11.28
C GLY A 39 5.41 -5.67 9.92
N VAL A 40 4.16 -5.53 9.46
CA VAL A 40 3.68 -6.11 8.18
C VAL A 40 3.39 -5.06 7.11
N LEU A 41 3.46 -3.77 7.46
CA LEU A 41 3.31 -2.67 6.51
C LEU A 41 4.56 -2.53 5.64
N ILE A 42 4.38 -2.59 4.32
CA ILE A 42 5.37 -2.10 3.36
C ILE A 42 4.97 -0.68 2.99
N ASP A 43 5.75 0.30 3.46
CA ASP A 43 5.53 1.71 3.16
C ASP A 43 6.39 2.09 1.94
N ALA A 44 5.74 2.49 0.85
CA ALA A 44 6.39 2.92 -0.39
C ALA A 44 6.24 4.43 -0.63
N THR A 45 5.88 5.20 0.41
CA THR A 45 5.74 6.65 0.32
C THR A 45 7.11 7.29 0.10
N TYR A 46 7.23 8.15 -0.92
CA TYR A 46 8.48 8.80 -1.34
C TYR A 46 9.55 7.89 -1.96
N GLY A 47 9.23 6.64 -2.28
CA GLY A 47 10.18 5.68 -2.84
C GLY A 47 11.19 5.19 -1.82
#